data_AF-A0A9E0KEZ0-F1
#
_entry.id   AF-A0A9E0KEZ0-F1
#
_cell.length_a   1.000
_cell.length_b   1.000
_cell.length_c   1.000
_cell.angle_alpha   90.00
_cell.angle_beta   90.00
_cell.angle_gamma   90.00
#
_symmetry.space_group_name_H-M   'P 1'
#
loop_
_entity.id
_entity.type
_entity.pdbx_description
1 polymer ?
#
loop_
_entity_poly.entity_id
_entity_poly.type
_entity_poly.pdbx_seq_one_letter_code
_entity_poly.pdbx_strand_id
1 'polypeptide(L)' 'MNDIIVTLKKPIQLNGVTVNQLRMREPTLGDQLDVNQLAKNNEEREIMMLSRLCDCAHTDLRALT' A
#
# COMPACT_ATOMS: atom_id res chain seq x y z
N MET A 1 3.24 -14.68 10.86
CA MET A 1 2.51 -13.53 10.26
C MET A 1 3.23 -12.28 10.74
N ASN A 2 4.03 -11.66 9.88
CA ASN A 2 4.87 -10.49 10.21
C ASN A 2 4.24 -9.23 9.63
N ASP A 3 3.05 -8.88 10.10
CA ASP A 3 2.37 -7.65 9.70
C ASP A 3 2.46 -6.59 10.80
N ILE A 4 2.64 -5.34 10.38
CA ILE A 4 2.62 -4.18 11.27
C ILE A 4 1.32 -3.42 11.02
N ILE A 5 0.68 -3.01 12.11
CA ILE A 5 -0.51 -2.17 12.08
C ILE A 5 -0.09 -0.72 12.29
N VAL A 6 -0.26 0.10 11.27
CA VAL A 6 -0.07 1.55 11.34
C VAL A 6 -1.40 2.18 11.73
N THR A 7 -1.45 2.81 12.91
CA THR A 7 -2.65 3.55 13.35
C THR A 7 -2.61 4.95 12.77
N LEU A 8 -3.61 5.29 11.96
CA LEU A 8 -3.77 6.58 11.32
C LEU A 8 -4.47 7.54 12.27
N LYS A 9 -3.97 8.78 12.34
CA LYS A 9 -4.61 9.86 13.13
C LYS A 9 -5.93 10.31 12.53
N LYS A 10 -6.05 10.24 11.21
CA LYS A 10 -7.29 10.53 10.47
C LYS A 10 -7.75 9.25 9.80
N PRO A 11 -9.02 8.84 9.98
CA PRO A 11 -9.54 7.67 9.28
C PRO A 11 -9.62 7.96 7.78
N ILE A 12 -9.39 6.92 6.98
CA ILE A 12 -9.47 6.97 5.51
C ILE A 12 -10.46 5.91 5.02
N GLN A 13 -10.95 6.06 3.80
CA GLN A 13 -11.67 4.98 3.12
C GLN A 13 -10.67 4.06 2.41
N LEU A 14 -10.62 2.80 2.82
CA LEU A 14 -9.97 1.72 2.08
C LEU A 14 -11.05 0.75 1.61
N ASN A 15 -11.10 0.46 0.30
CA ASN A 15 -12.08 -0.45 -0.29
C ASN A 15 -13.54 -0.12 0.11
N GLY A 16 -13.88 1.17 0.26
CA GLY A 16 -15.21 1.62 0.68
C GLY A 16 -15.52 1.51 2.17
N VAL A 17 -14.57 1.04 2.99
CA VAL A 17 -14.68 0.95 4.45
C VAL A 17 -13.83 2.04 5.11
N THR A 18 -14.42 2.79 6.04
CA THR A 18 -13.68 3.76 6.85
C THR A 18 -12.83 3.01 7.87
N VAL A 19 -11.51 3.07 7.72
CA VAL A 19 -10.55 2.45 8.63
C VAL A 19 -9.60 3.48 9.21
N ASN A 20 -9.20 3.25 10.45
CA ASN A 20 -8.18 4.03 11.16
C ASN A 20 -6.87 3.25 11.34
N GLN A 21 -6.81 2.02 10.82
CA GLN A 21 -5.67 1.13 10.93
C GLN A 21 -5.32 0.61 9.54
N LEU A 22 -4.07 0.78 9.16
CA LEU A 22 -3.51 0.28 7.90
C LEU A 22 -2.59 -0.89 8.23
N ARG A 23 -2.89 -2.06 7.68
CA ARG A 23 -2.06 -3.25 7.85
C ARG A 23 -1.00 -3.26 6.76
N MET A 24 0.27 -3.35 7.14
CA MET A 24 1.38 -3.43 6.21
C MET A 24 2.10 -4.77 6.39
N ARG A 25 2.19 -5.55 5.29
CA ARG A 25 2.94 -6.82 5.27
C ARG A 25 4.41 -6.59 4.92
N GLU A 26 5.23 -7.59 5.24
CA GLU A 26 6.64 -7.64 4.86
C GLU A 26 6.82 -7.63 3.32
N PRO A 27 7.74 -6.81 2.79
CA PRO A 27 8.05 -6.82 1.37
C PRO A 27 8.79 -8.09 0.98
N THR A 28 8.30 -8.78 -0.06
CA THR A 28 8.98 -9.95 -0.61
C THR A 28 9.85 -9.57 -1.81
N LEU A 29 10.84 -10.41 -2.13
CA LEU A 29 11.63 -10.25 -3.35
C LEU A 29 10.75 -10.31 -4.60
N GLY A 30 9.71 -11.15 -4.61
CA GLY A 30 8.74 -11.24 -5.69
C GLY A 30 8.02 -9.92 -5.93
N ASP A 31 7.58 -9.26 -4.85
CA ASP A 31 6.96 -7.93 -4.96
C ASP A 31 7.91 -6.93 -5.61
N GLN A 32 9.17 -6.89 -5.19
CA GLN A 32 10.15 -5.96 -5.75
C GLN A 32 10.39 -6.21 -7.25
N LEU A 33 10.53 -7.47 -7.65
CA LEU A 33 10.72 -7.85 -9.05
C LEU A 33 9.49 -7.50 -9.90
N ASP A 34 8.30 -7.83 -9.42
CA ASP A 34 7.05 -7.57 -10.12
C ASP A 34 6.79 -6.07 -10.29
N VAL A 35 6.99 -5.28 -9.22
CA VAL A 35 6.81 -3.82 -9.28
C VAL A 35 7.84 -3.22 -10.25
N ASN A 36 9.09 -3.68 -10.22
CA ASN A 36 10.13 -3.17 -11.11
C ASN A 36 9.91 -3.54 -12.58
N GLN A 37 9.23 -4.65 -12.87
CA GLN A 37 8.87 -5.05 -14.23
C GLN A 37 7.62 -4.33 -14.76
N LEU A 38 6.65 -4.06 -13.88
CA LEU A 38 5.34 -3.50 -14.27
C LEU A 38 5.30 -1.96 -14.28
N ALA A 39 6.09 -1.30 -13.43
CA ALA A 39 6.08 0.14 -13.31
C ALA A 39 6.83 0.83 -14.47
N LYS A 40 6.29 1.96 -14.96
CA LYS A 40 6.91 2.70 -16.06
C LYS A 40 7.88 3.77 -15.59
N ASN A 41 7.71 4.24 -14.36
CA ASN A 41 8.55 5.26 -13.74
C ASN A 41 8.71 4.97 -12.24
N ASN A 42 9.61 5.71 -11.57
CA ASN A 42 9.90 5.49 -10.16
C ASN A 42 8.69 5.78 -9.25
N GLU A 43 7.85 6.73 -9.61
CA GLU A 43 6.67 7.14 -8.83
C GLU A 43 5.60 6.03 -8.82
N GLU A 44 5.27 5.48 -10.00
CA GLU A 44 4.39 4.32 -10.13
C GLU A 44 4.96 3.11 -9.40
N ARG A 45 6.28 2.93 -9.44
CA ARG A 45 6.96 1.84 -8.73
C ARG A 45 6.72 1.93 -7.23
N GLU A 46 6.89 3.11 -6.64
CA GLU A 46 6.65 3.29 -5.20
C GLU A 46 5.18 3.10 -4.84
N ILE A 47 4.26 3.67 -5.62
CA ILE A 47 2.81 3.55 -5.37
C ILE A 47 2.37 2.08 -5.49
N MET A 48 2.88 1.35 -6.48
CA MET A 48 2.62 -0.08 -6.64
C MET A 48 3.17 -0.91 -5.50
N MET A 49 4.39 -0.60 -5.04
CA MET A 49 4.98 -1.28 -3.89
C MET A 49 4.15 -1.05 -2.63
N LEU A 50 3.81 0.18 -2.31
CA LEU A 50 3.01 0.52 -1.12
C LEU A 50 1.61 -0.11 -1.17
N SER A 51 0.98 -0.12 -2.34
CA SER A 51 -0.33 -0.74 -2.57
C SER A 51 -0.29 -2.25 -2.31
N ARG A 52 0.74 -2.94 -2.79
CA ARG A 52 0.96 -4.37 -2.52
C ARG A 52 1.26 -4.67 -1.07
N LEU A 53 1.98 -3.80 -0.37
CA LEU A 53 2.30 -3.99 1.04
C LEU A 53 1.10 -3.75 1.96
N CYS A 54 0.20 -2.85 1.55
CA CYS A 54 -0.97 -2.49 2.34
C CYS A 54 -2.25 -3.18 1.89
N ASP A 55 -2.17 -4.10 0.91
CA ASP A 55 -3.30 -4.78 0.27
C ASP A 55 -4.46 -3.83 -0.07
N CYS A 56 -4.14 -2.67 -0.65
CA CYS A 56 -5.09 -1.61 -0.98
C CYS A 56 -4.93 -1.10 -2.41
N ALA A 57 -5.95 -0.47 -2.98
CA ALA A 57 -5.88 0.10 -4.33
C ALA A 57 -5.02 1.38 -4.37
N HIS A 58 -4.43 1.68 -5.53
CA HIS A 58 -3.65 2.93 -5.71
C HIS A 58 -4.47 4.20 -5.44
N THR A 59 -5.77 4.16 -5.71
CA THR A 59 -6.71 5.26 -5.45
C THR A 59 -6.88 5.52 -3.95
N ASP A 60 -6.85 4.46 -3.16
CA ASP A 60 -7.09 4.54 -1.71
C ASP A 60 -5.88 5.14 -1.00
N LEU A 61 -4.67 4.84 -1.50
CA LEU A 61 -3.44 5.50 -1.04
C LEU A 61 -3.44 7.01 -1.28
N ARG A 62 -4.11 7.50 -2.33
CA ARG A 62 -4.24 8.95 -2.58
C ARG A 62 -5.12 9.66 -1.54
N ALA A 63 -5.93 8.93 -0.80
CA ALA A 63 -6.72 9.50 0.29
C ALA A 63 -5.88 9.83 1.54
N LEU A 64 -4.62 9.38 1.59
CA LEU A 64 -3.66 9.75 2.63
C LEU A 64 -3.12 11.17 2.36
N THR A 65 -3.70 12.18 3.02
CA THR A 65 -3.31 13.60 2.94
C THR A 65 -3.08 14.24 4.31
#